data_AF-A0A0H4X6V2-F1
#
_entry.id   AF-A0A0H4X6V2-F1
#
_cell.length_a   1.000
_cell.length_b   1.000
_cell.length_c   1.000
_cell.angle_alpha   90.00
_cell.angle_beta   90.00
_cell.angle_gamma   90.00
#
_symmetry.space_group_name_H-M   'P 1'
#
loop_
_entity.id
_entity.type
_entity.pdbx_description
1 polymer ?
#
loop_
_entity_poly.entity_id
_entity_poly.type
_entity_poly.pdbx_seq_one_letter_code
_entity_poly.pdbx_strand_id
1 'polypeptide(L)'
;MMPERAPPEDAARFTFPIDLPAEGRTRIPADIAAAISLAMDDFRPLGVQPHRGATPDEVCLYQRASFDVTVAPGPEGVVFVRFTVKDGACDEEGPATDMGSTYAVEVSKHRILAIQRP
;
A
#
# COMPACT_ATOMS: atom_id res chain seq x y z
N MET A 1 11.13 -8.86 4.93
CA MET A 1 12.21 -7.84 4.94
C MET A 1 11.75 -6.67 5.79
N MET A 2 12.62 -6.05 6.58
CA MET A 2 12.25 -4.85 7.35
C MET A 2 12.43 -3.59 6.48
N PRO A 3 11.66 -2.51 6.72
CA PRO A 3 11.88 -1.24 6.05
C PRO A 3 13.31 -0.73 6.30
N GLU A 4 13.93 -0.19 5.26
CA GLU A 4 15.22 0.48 5.37
C GLU A 4 15.10 1.71 6.27
N ARG A 5 16.10 1.92 7.14
CA ARG A 5 16.25 3.16 7.90
C ARG A 5 17.30 4.02 7.21
N ALA A 6 16.99 5.29 7.01
CA ALA A 6 17.94 6.24 6.44
C ALA A 6 19.23 6.31 7.29
N PRO A 7 20.39 6.62 6.67
CA PRO A 7 21.64 6.87 7.39
C PRO A 7 21.48 7.98 8.45
N PRO A 8 22.24 7.93 9.56
CA PRO A 8 22.15 8.95 10.61
C PRO A 8 22.39 10.38 10.10
N GLU A 9 23.29 10.58 9.13
CA GLU A 9 23.56 11.90 8.55
C GLU A 9 22.36 12.53 7.83
N ASP A 10 21.53 11.72 7.18
CA ASP A 10 20.34 12.18 6.46
C ASP A 10 19.20 12.44 7.45
N ALA A 11 19.01 11.53 8.41
CA ALA A 11 17.98 11.67 9.44
C ALA A 11 18.20 12.92 10.31
N ALA A 12 19.45 13.27 10.61
CA ALA A 12 19.80 14.44 11.42
C ALA A 12 19.40 15.78 10.77
N ARG A 13 19.14 15.81 9.45
CA ARG A 13 18.70 17.01 8.73
C ARG A 13 17.19 17.24 8.82
N PHE A 14 16.44 16.25 9.27
CA PHE A 14 14.98 16.34 9.39
C PHE A 14 14.59 16.85 10.78
N THR A 15 13.72 17.85 10.80
CA THR A 15 13.14 18.39 12.04
C THR A 15 11.64 18.15 12.02
N PHE A 16 11.14 17.44 13.03
CA PHE A 16 9.69 17.26 13.20
C PHE A 16 9.03 18.61 13.53
N PRO A 17 7.86 18.91 12.95
CA PRO A 17 7.05 20.01 13.46
C PRO A 17 6.53 19.66 14.86
N ILE A 18 6.27 20.67 15.69
CA ILE A 18 5.73 20.48 17.05
C ILE A 18 4.36 19.78 16.98
N ASP A 19 3.52 20.22 16.05
CA ASP A 19 2.24 19.61 15.72
C ASP A 19 2.23 19.15 14.27
N LEU A 20 1.53 18.05 13.98
CA LEU A 20 1.27 17.67 12.59
C LEU A 20 0.44 18.76 11.90
N PRO A 21 0.80 19.19 10.66
CA PRO A 21 0.01 20.16 9.91
C PRO A 21 -1.46 19.78 9.88
N ALA A 22 -2.37 20.74 10.09
CA ALA A 22 -3.81 20.46 10.12
C ALA A 22 -4.39 20.21 8.71
N GLU A 23 -3.84 20.91 7.71
CA GLU A 23 -4.22 20.74 6.31
C GLU A 23 -3.86 19.33 5.81
N GLY A 24 -4.82 18.65 5.20
CA GLY A 24 -4.64 17.28 4.71
C GLY A 24 -4.51 16.20 5.79
N ARG A 25 -4.54 16.56 7.08
CA ARG A 25 -4.39 15.60 8.19
C ARG A 25 -5.56 14.65 8.28
N THR A 26 -5.26 13.35 8.23
CA THR A 26 -6.26 12.30 8.39
C THR A 26 -5.85 11.35 9.51
N ARG A 27 -6.79 11.05 10.41
CA ARG A 27 -6.61 10.01 11.42
C ARG A 27 -7.09 8.68 10.84
N ILE A 28 -6.18 7.73 10.69
CA ILE A 28 -6.51 6.35 10.29
C ILE A 28 -6.76 5.52 11.55
N PRO A 29 -7.94 4.88 11.70
CA PRO A 29 -8.20 3.94 12.79
C PRO A 29 -7.20 2.77 12.81
N ALA A 30 -6.93 2.22 13.99
CA ALA A 30 -5.87 1.22 14.17
C ALA A 30 -6.14 -0.09 13.42
N ASP A 31 -7.40 -0.52 13.38
CA ASP A 31 -7.86 -1.69 12.65
C ASP A 31 -7.70 -1.53 11.14
N ILE A 32 -8.06 -0.35 10.61
CA ILE A 32 -7.83 0.02 9.22
C ILE A 32 -6.33 0.02 8.90
N ALA A 33 -5.50 0.63 9.76
CA ALA A 33 -4.04 0.66 9.56
C ALA A 33 -3.42 -0.76 9.53
N ALA A 34 -3.86 -1.64 10.44
CA ALA A 34 -3.41 -3.03 10.47
C ALA A 34 -3.87 -3.81 9.22
N ALA A 35 -5.12 -3.63 8.79
CA ALA A 35 -5.64 -4.26 7.58
C ALA A 35 -4.87 -3.85 6.32
N ILE A 36 -4.60 -2.55 6.17
CA ILE A 36 -3.80 -2.02 5.06
C ILE A 36 -2.40 -2.65 5.07
N SER A 37 -1.74 -2.72 6.23
CA SER A 37 -0.40 -3.31 6.34
C SER A 37 -0.39 -4.77 5.91
N LEU A 38 -1.32 -5.58 6.42
CA LEU A 38 -1.42 -7.01 6.08
C LEU A 38 -1.68 -7.22 4.58
N ALA A 39 -2.63 -6.49 4.02
CA ALA A 39 -2.95 -6.57 2.60
C ALA A 39 -1.78 -6.12 1.71
N MET A 40 -1.06 -5.06 2.10
CA MET A 40 0.08 -4.53 1.34
C MET A 40 1.29 -5.47 1.40
N ASP A 41 1.50 -6.14 2.54
CA ASP A 41 2.58 -7.11 2.69
C ASP A 41 2.37 -8.37 1.83
N ASP A 42 1.13 -8.77 1.56
CA ASP A 42 0.80 -9.84 0.60
C ASP A 42 0.81 -9.34 -0.85
N PHE A 43 0.17 -8.20 -1.12
CA PHE A 43 0.02 -7.66 -2.48
C PHE A 43 1.36 -7.22 -3.09
N ARG A 44 2.21 -6.54 -2.32
CA ARG A 44 3.53 -6.04 -2.74
C ARG A 44 4.54 -6.20 -1.59
N PRO A 45 5.07 -7.40 -1.36
CA PRO A 45 6.03 -7.63 -0.29
C PRO A 45 7.32 -6.81 -0.48
N LEU A 46 7.91 -6.33 0.61
CA LEU A 46 9.19 -5.61 0.56
C LEU A 46 10.32 -6.51 0.04
N GLY A 47 11.13 -5.97 -0.86
CA GLY A 47 12.32 -6.65 -1.40
C GLY A 47 12.07 -7.58 -2.57
N VAL A 48 10.84 -7.69 -3.06
CA VAL A 48 10.54 -8.40 -4.30
C VAL A 48 11.13 -7.61 -5.47
N GLN A 49 11.95 -8.29 -6.27
CA GLN A 49 12.54 -7.72 -7.48
C GLN A 49 11.60 -7.93 -8.67
N PRO A 50 11.58 -6.99 -9.63
CA PRO A 50 10.94 -7.21 -10.91
C PRO A 50 11.47 -8.48 -11.58
N HIS A 51 10.61 -9.15 -12.33
CA HIS A 51 11.03 -10.29 -13.11
C HIS A 51 12.02 -9.86 -14.21
N ARG A 52 12.80 -10.81 -14.73
CA ARG A 52 13.83 -10.51 -15.73
C ARG A 52 13.17 -10.03 -17.03
N GLY A 53 13.58 -8.85 -17.50
CA GLY A 53 13.05 -8.27 -18.73
C GLY A 53 11.78 -7.46 -18.55
N ALA A 54 11.36 -7.19 -17.30
CA ALA A 54 10.21 -6.35 -17.01
C ALA A 54 10.32 -4.99 -17.73
N THR A 55 9.22 -4.56 -18.35
CA THR A 55 9.10 -3.23 -18.96
C THR A 55 9.15 -2.13 -17.88
N PRO A 56 9.37 -0.85 -18.26
CA PRO A 56 9.31 0.25 -17.30
C PRO A 56 7.99 0.31 -16.52
N ASP A 57 6.86 0.09 -17.19
CA ASP A 57 5.53 0.03 -16.57
C ASP A 57 5.42 -1.14 -15.59
N GLU A 58 5.91 -2.33 -15.97
CA GLU A 58 5.93 -3.48 -15.06
C GLU A 58 6.80 -3.19 -13.83
N VAL A 59 7.99 -2.63 -14.00
CA VAL A 59 8.88 -2.22 -12.90
C VAL A 59 8.18 -1.21 -11.98
N CYS A 60 7.46 -0.24 -12.55
CA CYS A 60 6.66 0.72 -11.81
C CYS A 60 5.60 0.01 -10.96
N LEU A 61 4.94 -1.01 -11.49
CA LEU A 61 3.92 -1.79 -10.77
C LEU A 61 4.48 -2.67 -9.63
N TYR A 62 5.79 -2.86 -9.51
CA TYR A 62 6.39 -3.49 -8.32
C TYR A 62 6.47 -2.54 -7.11
N GLN A 63 6.30 -1.22 -7.32
CA GLN A 63 6.43 -0.23 -6.25
C GLN A 63 5.11 -0.07 -5.49
N ARG A 64 5.19 -0.09 -4.14
CA ARG A 64 4.01 0.16 -3.29
C ARG A 64 3.39 1.55 -3.53
N ALA A 65 4.21 2.53 -3.92
CA ALA A 65 3.78 3.90 -4.17
C ALA A 65 2.96 4.09 -5.46
N SER A 66 2.90 3.06 -6.31
CA SER A 66 2.13 3.07 -7.55
C SER A 66 0.64 2.79 -7.34
N PHE A 67 0.22 2.52 -6.10
CA PHE A 67 -1.15 2.13 -5.79
C PHE A 67 -1.79 3.05 -4.76
N ASP A 68 -3.01 3.49 -5.07
CA ASP A 68 -3.91 4.07 -4.09
C ASP A 68 -4.63 2.95 -3.32
N VAL A 69 -5.03 3.27 -2.09
CA VAL A 69 -5.70 2.33 -1.19
C VAL A 69 -7.08 2.88 -0.80
N THR A 70 -8.13 2.13 -1.14
CA THR A 70 -9.50 2.40 -0.68
C THR A 70 -9.90 1.35 0.35
N VAL A 71 -10.48 1.79 1.47
CA VAL A 71 -10.86 0.90 2.58
C VAL A 71 -12.33 1.05 2.96
N ALA A 72 -12.95 -0.04 3.38
CA ALA A 72 -14.30 -0.04 3.92
C ALA A 72 -14.43 -1.06 5.06
N PRO A 73 -15.05 -0.71 6.20
CA PRO A 73 -15.36 -1.69 7.23
C PRO A 73 -16.41 -2.69 6.71
N GLY A 74 -16.19 -3.96 7.02
CA GLY A 74 -17.10 -5.07 6.75
C GLY A 74 -17.71 -5.65 8.04
N PRO A 75 -18.49 -6.73 7.93
CA PRO A 75 -19.06 -7.40 9.09
C PRO A 75 -17.98 -8.03 9.95
N GLU A 76 -18.28 -8.25 11.24
CA GLU A 76 -17.48 -9.09 12.15
C GLU A 76 -15.99 -8.69 12.29
N GLY A 77 -15.68 -7.40 12.15
CA GLY A 77 -14.29 -6.91 12.27
C GLY A 77 -13.43 -7.23 11.04
N VAL A 78 -14.06 -7.55 9.91
CA VAL A 78 -13.41 -7.60 8.61
C VAL A 78 -13.24 -6.18 8.08
N VAL A 79 -12.10 -5.90 7.45
CA VAL A 79 -11.86 -4.68 6.68
C VAL A 79 -11.62 -5.07 5.24
N PHE A 80 -12.34 -4.44 4.32
CA PHE A 80 -12.06 -4.53 2.90
C PHE A 80 -10.98 -3.52 2.52
N VAL A 81 -9.94 -3.99 1.83
CA VAL A 81 -8.83 -3.16 1.34
C VAL A 81 -8.69 -3.35 -0.15
N ARG A 82 -8.83 -2.29 -0.93
CA ARG A 82 -8.73 -2.31 -2.39
C ARG A 82 -7.52 -1.51 -2.83
N PHE A 83 -6.67 -2.13 -3.64
CA PHE A 83 -5.57 -1.48 -4.34
C PHE A 83 -5.99 -1.17 -5.77
N THR A 84 -5.71 0.05 -6.21
CA THR A 84 -5.88 0.50 -7.59
C THR A 84 -4.60 1.21 -8.02
N VAL A 85 -4.18 1.04 -9.27
CA VAL A 85 -3.06 1.84 -9.78
C VAL A 85 -3.44 3.31 -9.66
N LYS A 86 -2.54 4.10 -9.08
CA LYS A 86 -2.73 5.53 -8.92
C LYS A 86 -2.82 6.18 -10.30
N ASP A 87 -3.77 7.10 -10.49
CA ASP A 87 -3.94 7.79 -11.77
C ASP A 87 -2.63 8.45 -12.24
N GLY A 88 -2.22 8.17 -13.48
CA GLY A 88 -0.98 8.68 -14.06
C GLY A 88 0.28 7.98 -13.53
N ALA A 89 0.15 6.91 -12.75
CA ALA A 89 1.26 6.03 -12.38
C ALA A 89 1.33 4.86 -13.38
N CYS A 90 2.54 4.58 -13.87
CA CYS A 90 2.83 3.40 -14.71
C CYS A 90 2.05 3.34 -16.06
N ASP A 91 1.60 4.48 -16.58
CA ASP A 91 0.74 4.58 -17.77
C ASP A 91 1.50 4.99 -19.05
N GLU A 92 2.53 4.26 -19.50
CA GLU A 92 3.09 4.50 -20.84
C GLU A 92 2.21 3.91 -21.96
N GLU A 93 1.41 2.87 -21.69
CA GLU A 93 0.63 2.13 -22.72
C GLU A 93 -0.92 2.18 -22.61
N GLY A 94 -1.49 2.90 -21.63
CA GLY A 94 -2.95 3.08 -21.48
C GLY A 94 -3.48 2.71 -20.09
N PRO A 95 -4.77 2.94 -19.79
CA PRO A 95 -5.27 2.89 -18.42
C PRO A 95 -5.16 1.49 -17.81
N ALA A 96 -4.37 1.36 -16.74
CA ALA A 96 -4.15 0.13 -15.98
C ALA A 96 -5.35 -0.27 -15.08
N THR A 97 -6.56 -0.35 -15.64
CA THR A 97 -7.80 -0.59 -14.87
C THR A 97 -7.88 -1.97 -14.22
N ASP A 98 -7.10 -2.94 -14.73
CA ASP A 98 -7.19 -4.35 -14.33
C ASP A 98 -5.98 -4.82 -13.50
N MET A 99 -5.21 -3.89 -12.91
CA MET A 99 -3.94 -4.19 -12.21
C MET A 99 -4.05 -4.17 -10.68
N GLY A 100 -5.27 -4.11 -10.14
CA GLY A 100 -5.56 -4.02 -8.71
C GLY A 100 -5.89 -5.35 -8.01
N SER A 101 -6.32 -5.27 -6.76
CA SER A 101 -6.89 -6.41 -6.01
C SER A 101 -7.69 -5.92 -4.81
N THR A 102 -8.73 -6.66 -4.43
CA THR A 102 -9.51 -6.40 -3.20
C THR A 102 -9.30 -7.53 -2.20
N TYR A 103 -8.94 -7.16 -0.97
CA TYR A 103 -8.70 -8.06 0.15
C TYR A 103 -9.84 -7.94 1.15
N ALA A 104 -10.22 -9.06 1.75
CA ALA A 104 -10.99 -9.10 3.00
C ALA A 104 -10.07 -9.53 4.13
N VAL A 105 -9.85 -8.66 5.13
CA VAL A 105 -8.87 -8.88 6.21
C VAL A 105 -9.58 -8.96 7.55
N GLU A 106 -9.42 -10.06 8.28
CA GLU A 106 -9.88 -10.21 9.66
C GLU A 106 -8.79 -9.73 10.62
N VAL A 107 -8.92 -8.49 11.10
CA VAL A 107 -7.86 -7.81 11.86
C VAL A 107 -7.62 -8.47 13.21
N SER A 108 -8.68 -8.88 13.91
CA SER A 108 -8.58 -9.51 15.24
C SER A 108 -7.72 -10.78 15.23
N LYS A 109 -7.71 -11.51 14.11
CA LYS A 109 -6.93 -12.73 13.90
C LYS A 109 -5.70 -12.53 13.02
N HIS A 110 -5.41 -11.29 12.61
CA HIS A 110 -4.27 -10.94 11.77
C HIS A 110 -4.16 -11.79 10.49
N ARG A 111 -5.26 -12.00 9.77
CA ARG A 111 -5.27 -12.86 8.57
C ARG A 111 -6.08 -12.30 7.41
N ILE A 112 -5.65 -12.65 6.20
CA ILE A 112 -6.38 -12.44 4.96
C ILE A 112 -7.38 -13.59 4.80
N LEU A 113 -8.66 -13.27 4.65
CA LEU A 113 -9.73 -14.26 4.45
C LEU A 113 -9.90 -14.62 2.98
N ALA A 114 -9.84 -13.61 2.11
CA ALA A 114 -10.06 -13.77 0.68
C ALA A 114 -9.38 -12.64 -0.11
N ILE A 115 -9.06 -12.94 -1.37
CA ILE A 115 -8.53 -11.99 -2.35
C ILE A 115 -9.39 -12.10 -3.60
N GLN A 116 -9.94 -10.98 -4.04
CA GLN A 116 -10.56 -10.82 -5.35
C GLN A 116 -9.56 -10.14 -6.27
N ARG A 117 -9.12 -10.87 -7.30
CA ARG A 117 -8.32 -10.34 -8.40
C ARG A 117 -9.26 -9.99 -9.57
N PRO A 118 -8.91 -8.98 -10.39
CA PRO A 118 -9.58 -8.73 -11.66
C PRO A 118 -9.52 -9.96 -12.58
#